data_AF-A0A2V2S682-F1
#
_entry.id   AF-A0A2V2S682-F1
#
_cell.length_a   1.000
_cell.length_b   1.000
_cell.length_c   1.000
_cell.angle_alpha   90.00
_cell.angle_beta   90.00
_cell.angle_gamma   90.00
#
_symmetry.space_group_name_H-M   'P 1'
#
loop_
_entity.id
_entity.type
_entity.pdbx_description
1 polymer ?
#
loop_
_entity_poly.entity_id
_entity_poly.type
_entity_poly.pdbx_seq_one_letter_code
_entity_poly.pdbx_strand_id
1 'polypeptide(L)'
;MTVFGGFLRKSFLLGATSIALLSGCSLLPSFHERLPGNRAFILYWPPKGNTNQLRLAVKDNIDVKGEVTTAGSKRLARKGVRAEKDAPCLAIARQRHVQFVGKANLSEFAVAPSGYNEYFGTPRSPLSNTHELLPGGSSCGSAVAVASGMADVAFGTDTAGSIRVPAAW
;
A
#
# COMPACT_ATOMS: atom_id res chain seq x y z
N MET A 1 -29.71 -80.11 11.97
CA MET A 1 -28.48 -80.72 12.50
C MET A 1 -27.39 -79.66 12.55
N THR A 2 -27.04 -79.28 13.78
CA THR A 2 -25.76 -78.83 14.35
C THR A 2 -24.54 -79.03 13.41
N VAL A 3 -23.54 -78.14 13.29
CA VAL A 3 -22.46 -77.79 14.25
C VAL A 3 -21.69 -76.59 13.64
N PHE A 4 -21.62 -75.41 14.29
CA PHE A 4 -20.47 -74.85 15.07
C PHE A 4 -19.18 -74.68 14.25
N GLY A 5 -18.64 -73.48 14.08
CA GLY A 5 -17.93 -72.63 15.06
C GLY A 5 -16.80 -71.91 14.28
N GLY A 6 -16.13 -70.83 14.67
CA GLY A 6 -16.06 -69.95 15.84
C GLY A 6 -15.21 -68.76 15.37
N PHE A 7 -15.51 -67.54 15.82
CA PHE A 7 -14.83 -66.86 16.92
C PHE A 7 -13.74 -65.86 16.47
N LEU A 8 -14.08 -64.58 16.66
CA LEU A 8 -13.28 -63.41 17.04
C LEU A 8 -11.93 -63.13 16.36
N ARG A 9 -11.83 -61.90 15.82
CA ARG A 9 -10.91 -60.89 16.36
C ARG A 9 -11.45 -59.47 16.17
N LYS A 10 -11.66 -58.79 17.30
CA LYS A 10 -11.81 -57.33 17.41
C LYS A 10 -10.42 -56.68 17.32
N SER A 11 -10.30 -55.59 16.59
CA SER A 11 -9.37 -54.46 16.79
C SER A 11 -9.92 -53.29 15.96
N PHE A 12 -10.68 -52.34 16.53
CA PHE A 12 -10.19 -51.10 17.13
C PHE A 12 -9.05 -50.44 16.34
N LEU A 13 -9.39 -49.44 15.51
CA LEU A 13 -8.68 -48.16 15.53
C LEU A 13 -9.63 -47.03 15.11
N LEU A 14 -9.91 -46.18 16.09
CA LEU A 14 -10.49 -44.86 15.98
C LEU A 14 -9.61 -43.96 15.08
N GLY A 15 -10.23 -43.04 14.36
CA GLY A 15 -9.64 -41.73 14.13
C GLY A 15 -9.22 -41.42 12.69
N ALA A 16 -10.10 -40.75 11.96
CA ALA A 16 -9.71 -39.73 10.98
C ALA A 16 -10.82 -38.68 10.84
N THR A 17 -11.23 -38.11 11.98
CA THR A 17 -11.92 -36.82 12.01
C THR A 17 -10.95 -35.73 11.56
N SER A 18 -11.36 -34.97 10.54
CA SER A 18 -10.97 -33.58 10.28
C SER A 18 -9.48 -33.26 10.20
N ILE A 19 -8.93 -33.31 8.99
CA ILE A 19 -7.83 -32.42 8.58
C ILE A 19 -8.23 -31.76 7.25
N ALA A 20 -9.18 -30.84 7.33
CA ALA A 20 -9.52 -29.92 6.24
C ALA A 20 -9.56 -28.48 6.78
N LEU A 21 -8.60 -28.11 7.61
CA LEU A 21 -8.40 -26.74 8.08
C LEU A 21 -6.91 -26.58 8.33
N LEU A 22 -6.13 -26.17 7.32
CA LEU A 22 -4.84 -25.51 7.47
C LEU A 22 -4.22 -25.04 6.13
N SER A 23 -4.93 -25.08 5.00
CA SER A 23 -4.67 -24.11 3.94
C SER A 23 -5.30 -22.80 4.36
N GLY A 24 -4.63 -22.10 5.28
CA GLY A 24 -4.89 -20.69 5.49
C GLY A 24 -4.80 -20.01 4.14
N CYS A 25 -5.95 -19.63 3.59
CA CYS A 25 -6.00 -18.70 2.48
C CYS A 25 -5.33 -17.42 2.95
N SER A 26 -4.01 -17.33 2.80
CA SER A 26 -3.32 -16.06 2.62
C SER A 26 -3.71 -15.53 1.25
N LEU A 27 -5.00 -15.26 1.06
CA LEU A 27 -5.44 -14.21 0.17
C LEU A 27 -4.93 -12.93 0.82
N LEU A 28 -3.66 -12.63 0.56
CA LEU A 28 -3.22 -11.24 0.60
C LEU A 28 -4.24 -10.48 -0.25
N PRO A 29 -4.82 -9.38 0.26
CA PRO A 29 -5.65 -8.53 -0.59
C PRO A 29 -4.83 -8.23 -1.84
N SER A 30 -5.35 -8.56 -3.02
CA SER A 30 -4.71 -8.21 -4.28
C SER A 30 -4.75 -6.68 -4.41
N PHE A 31 -3.75 -6.00 -3.86
CA PHE A 31 -3.62 -4.55 -3.94
C PHE A 31 -3.37 -4.05 -5.39
N HIS A 32 -3.40 -4.91 -6.41
CA HIS A 32 -2.56 -4.73 -7.60
C HIS A 32 -3.24 -4.37 -8.92
N GLU A 33 -4.56 -4.55 -9.11
CA GLU A 33 -5.12 -4.35 -10.47
C GLU A 33 -5.20 -2.88 -10.92
N ARG A 34 -5.12 -1.91 -9.99
CA ARG A 34 -5.19 -0.47 -10.30
C ARG A 34 -3.93 0.31 -9.97
N LEU A 35 -2.88 -0.33 -9.47
CA LEU A 35 -1.66 0.40 -9.12
C LEU A 35 -0.81 0.68 -10.37
N PRO A 36 -0.30 1.91 -10.52
CA PRO A 36 0.65 2.22 -11.57
C PRO A 36 1.93 1.39 -11.41
N GLY A 37 2.48 0.91 -12.53
CA GLY A 37 3.69 0.08 -12.52
C GLY A 37 4.94 0.77 -11.95
N ASN A 38 4.94 2.11 -11.82
CA ASN A 38 6.04 2.88 -11.23
C ASN A 38 6.04 2.92 -9.69
N ARG A 39 5.03 2.30 -9.04
CA ARG A 39 4.90 2.17 -7.57
C ARG A 39 4.86 3.51 -6.81
N ALA A 40 4.52 4.62 -7.47
CA ALA A 40 4.42 5.94 -6.84
C ALA A 40 3.30 6.01 -5.77
N PHE A 41 2.31 5.12 -5.85
CA PHE A 41 1.15 5.10 -4.97
C PHE A 41 1.02 3.78 -4.22
N ILE A 42 0.60 3.88 -2.96
CA ILE A 42 0.10 2.76 -2.15
C ILE A 42 -1.38 2.51 -2.47
N LEU A 43 -2.12 3.60 -2.71
CA LEU A 43 -3.50 3.58 -3.17
C LEU A 43 -3.64 4.62 -4.28
N TYR A 44 -4.15 4.21 -5.43
CA TYR A 44 -4.31 5.09 -6.59
C TYR A 44 -5.79 5.27 -6.94
N TRP A 45 -6.19 6.52 -7.16
CA TRP A 45 -7.51 6.90 -7.65
C TRP A 45 -7.33 7.57 -9.01
N PRO A 46 -7.53 6.82 -10.11
CA PRO A 46 -7.40 7.38 -11.44
C PRO A 46 -8.27 8.63 -11.60
N PRO A 47 -7.74 9.73 -12.17
CA PRO A 47 -8.53 10.93 -12.38
C PRO A 47 -9.69 10.64 -13.33
N LYS A 48 -10.87 11.17 -12.97
CA LYS A 48 -12.11 11.01 -13.74
C LYS A 48 -12.12 11.89 -15.00
N GLY A 49 -11.49 11.44 -16.09
CA GLY A 49 -11.47 12.19 -17.35
C GLY A 49 -10.84 13.59 -17.21
N ASN A 50 -11.02 14.44 -18.22
CA ASN A 50 -10.49 15.81 -18.16
C ASN A 50 -11.45 16.72 -17.38
N THR A 51 -11.15 16.96 -16.11
CA THR A 51 -11.95 17.81 -15.21
C THR A 51 -11.44 19.25 -15.10
N ASN A 52 -10.31 19.59 -15.74
CA ASN A 52 -9.53 20.81 -15.50
C ASN A 52 -9.20 21.08 -14.01
N GLN A 53 -9.36 20.10 -13.12
CA GLN A 53 -9.01 20.22 -11.70
C GLN A 53 -7.54 19.88 -11.50
N LEU A 54 -6.89 20.60 -10.59
CA LEU A 54 -5.55 20.26 -10.14
C LEU A 54 -5.58 18.87 -9.47
N ARG A 55 -4.62 18.01 -9.81
CA ARG A 55 -4.46 16.67 -9.27
C ARG A 55 -3.41 16.69 -8.16
N LEU A 56 -3.80 16.22 -6.97
CA LEU A 56 -2.95 16.15 -5.78
C LEU A 56 -2.67 14.70 -5.38
N ALA A 57 -1.39 14.34 -5.34
CA ALA A 57 -0.93 13.15 -4.63
C ALA A 57 -0.68 13.49 -3.15
N VAL A 58 -1.15 12.65 -2.23
CA VAL A 58 -1.03 12.89 -0.79
C VAL A 58 -0.17 11.81 -0.17
N LYS A 59 0.99 12.15 0.42
CA LYS A 59 1.86 11.16 1.10
C LYS A 59 1.07 10.35 2.13
N ASP A 60 1.31 9.05 2.17
CA ASP A 60 0.50 8.10 2.96
C ASP A 60 0.75 8.14 4.49
N ASN A 61 1.51 9.11 4.99
CA ASN A 61 1.54 9.46 6.41
C ASN A 61 0.67 10.70 6.74
N ILE A 62 -0.13 11.18 5.80
CA ILE A 62 -1.09 12.28 5.96
C ILE A 62 -2.50 11.69 5.88
N ASP A 63 -3.32 11.94 6.89
CA ASP A 63 -4.70 11.44 6.92
C ASP A 63 -5.56 12.00 5.79
N VAL A 64 -6.22 11.09 5.08
CA VAL A 64 -7.29 11.40 4.12
C VAL A 64 -8.53 10.72 4.65
N LYS A 65 -9.62 11.49 4.81
CA LYS A 65 -10.87 11.01 5.38
C LYS A 65 -11.34 9.76 4.67
N GLY A 66 -11.70 8.77 5.47
CA GLY A 66 -12.26 7.53 5.01
C GLY A 66 -11.23 6.62 4.40
N GLU A 67 -9.92 6.81 4.59
CA GLU A 67 -8.86 5.90 4.14
C GLU A 67 -7.92 5.51 5.28
N VAL A 68 -7.30 4.34 5.18
CA VAL A 68 -6.26 3.94 6.13
C VAL A 68 -4.97 4.69 5.78
N THR A 69 -4.38 5.37 6.75
CA THR A 69 -3.04 5.96 6.66
C THR A 69 -2.04 4.90 7.07
N THR A 70 -1.33 4.31 6.10
CA THR A 70 -0.45 3.17 6.39
C THR A 70 0.95 3.61 6.80
N ALA A 71 1.32 4.86 6.53
CA ALA A 71 2.68 5.37 6.69
C ALA A 71 3.74 4.45 6.05
N GLY A 72 3.38 3.75 4.97
CA GLY A 72 4.28 2.81 4.29
C GLY A 72 4.51 1.51 5.06
N SER A 73 3.76 1.25 6.13
CA SER A 73 3.93 0.09 7.00
C SER A 73 2.94 -1.04 6.69
N LYS A 74 3.46 -2.26 6.59
CA LYS A 74 2.66 -3.50 6.51
C LYS A 74 1.71 -3.64 7.69
N ARG A 75 2.14 -3.23 8.89
CA ARG A 75 1.32 -3.39 10.11
C ARG A 75 0.09 -2.50 10.05
N LEU A 76 0.28 -1.22 9.72
CA LEU A 76 -0.83 -0.27 9.60
C LEU A 76 -1.71 -0.56 8.38
N ALA A 77 -1.14 -1.05 7.27
CA ALA A 77 -1.94 -1.49 6.13
C ALA A 77 -2.94 -2.61 6.48
N ARG A 78 -2.55 -3.52 7.39
CA ARG A 78 -3.39 -4.68 7.78
C ARG A 78 -4.30 -4.42 8.97
N LYS A 79 -3.95 -3.48 9.85
CA LYS A 79 -4.60 -3.29 11.15
C LYS A 79 -5.01 -1.84 11.45
N GLY A 80 -4.67 -0.91 10.57
CA GLY A 80 -5.01 0.49 10.70
C GLY A 80 -6.50 0.74 10.55
N VAL A 81 -6.99 1.76 11.23
CA VAL A 81 -8.36 2.24 11.14
C VAL A 81 -8.43 3.33 10.08
N ARG A 82 -9.56 3.45 9.39
CA ARG A 82 -9.78 4.53 8.41
C ARG A 82 -9.87 5.86 9.15
N ALA A 83 -9.22 6.90 8.64
CA ALA A 83 -9.24 8.22 9.27
C ALA A 83 -10.66 8.81 9.24
N GLU A 84 -11.13 9.35 10.36
CA GLU A 84 -12.47 9.96 10.45
C GLU A 84 -12.56 11.33 9.77
N LYS A 85 -11.41 12.00 9.63
CA LYS A 85 -11.28 13.34 9.05
C LYS A 85 -10.01 13.44 8.21
N ASP A 86 -10.00 14.40 7.28
CA ASP A 86 -8.79 14.79 6.58
C ASP A 86 -7.82 15.47 7.56
N ALA A 87 -6.51 15.34 7.33
CA ALA A 87 -5.51 16.11 8.02
C ALA A 87 -5.70 17.62 7.76
N PRO A 88 -5.39 18.52 8.73
CA PRO A 88 -5.60 19.96 8.55
C PRO A 88 -4.93 20.57 7.33
N CYS A 89 -3.76 20.06 6.92
CA CYS A 89 -3.04 20.55 5.74
C CYS A 89 -3.84 20.36 4.43
N LEU A 90 -4.78 19.41 4.38
CA LEU A 90 -5.63 19.16 3.21
C LEU A 90 -6.81 20.13 3.09
N ALA A 91 -7.08 20.96 4.10
CA ALA A 91 -8.22 21.87 4.12
C ALA A 91 -8.24 22.79 2.89
N ILE A 92 -7.10 23.37 2.52
CA ILE A 92 -7.00 24.25 1.35
C ILE A 92 -7.30 23.51 0.05
N ALA A 93 -6.83 22.26 -0.09
CA ALA A 93 -7.05 21.46 -1.28
C ALA A 93 -8.55 21.11 -1.42
N ARG A 94 -9.22 20.79 -0.31
CA ARG A 94 -10.68 20.57 -0.28
C ARG A 94 -11.45 21.84 -0.64
N GLN A 95 -11.11 22.98 -0.06
CA GLN A 95 -11.74 24.28 -0.36
C GLN A 95 -11.60 24.69 -1.83
N ARG A 96 -10.50 24.30 -2.47
CA ARG A 96 -10.22 24.59 -3.88
C ARG A 96 -10.68 23.49 -4.84
N HIS A 97 -11.43 22.49 -4.37
CA HIS A 97 -11.92 21.36 -5.17
C HIS A 97 -10.81 20.64 -5.96
N VAL A 98 -9.62 20.52 -5.35
CA VAL A 98 -8.48 19.78 -5.91
C VAL A 98 -8.80 18.29 -5.90
N GLN A 99 -8.54 17.61 -7.01
CA GLN A 99 -8.78 16.18 -7.15
C GLN A 99 -7.66 15.39 -6.49
N PHE A 100 -7.96 14.55 -5.52
CA PHE A 100 -6.96 13.65 -4.95
C PHE A 100 -6.80 12.44 -5.86
N VAL A 101 -5.57 12.12 -6.24
CA VAL A 101 -5.27 11.00 -7.16
C VAL A 101 -4.64 9.80 -6.46
N GLY A 102 -4.36 9.89 -5.16
CA GLY A 102 -3.95 8.73 -4.39
C GLY A 102 -3.22 9.04 -3.08
N LYS A 103 -2.92 7.96 -2.37
CA LYS A 103 -2.00 7.92 -1.22
C LYS A 103 -0.61 7.56 -1.75
N ALA A 104 0.27 8.54 -1.79
CA ALA A 104 1.62 8.40 -2.32
C ALA A 104 2.52 7.58 -1.39
N ASN A 105 3.35 6.74 -1.99
CA ASN A 105 4.28 5.84 -1.32
C ASN A 105 5.40 6.61 -0.59
N LEU A 106 6.02 5.95 0.38
CA LEU A 106 7.06 6.51 1.25
C LEU A 106 7.96 5.41 1.81
N SER A 107 9.16 5.79 2.26
CA SER A 107 9.91 4.96 3.21
C SER A 107 9.10 4.79 4.49
N GLU A 108 9.04 3.55 5.01
CA GLU A 108 8.20 3.19 6.15
C GLU A 108 8.41 4.15 7.34
N PHE A 109 7.30 4.64 7.89
CA PHE A 109 7.22 5.66 8.94
C PHE A 109 7.97 6.97 8.66
N ALA A 110 8.31 7.24 7.41
CA ALA A 110 9.16 8.34 7.00
C ALA A 110 10.62 8.25 7.53
N VAL A 111 11.11 7.05 7.87
CA VAL A 111 12.43 6.83 8.49
C VAL A 111 13.45 6.26 7.49
N ALA A 112 13.69 6.98 6.39
CA ALA A 112 14.89 6.82 5.53
C ALA A 112 14.85 7.86 4.39
N PRO A 113 16.03 8.32 3.91
CA PRO A 113 16.11 9.23 2.76
C PRO A 113 16.17 8.49 1.42
N SER A 114 16.16 7.15 1.39
CA SER A 114 16.32 6.38 0.15
C SER A 114 15.04 6.28 -0.68
N GLY A 115 13.87 6.34 -0.04
CA GLY A 115 12.59 6.04 -0.69
C GLY A 115 12.29 4.54 -0.80
N TYR A 116 13.17 3.67 -0.28
CA TYR A 116 12.96 2.23 -0.24
C TYR A 116 11.75 1.87 0.62
N ASN A 117 10.94 0.93 0.13
CA ASN A 117 9.85 0.31 0.88
C ASN A 117 9.74 -1.17 0.49
N GLU A 118 9.99 -2.08 1.43
CA GLU A 118 9.97 -3.52 1.16
C GLU A 118 8.56 -4.04 0.85
N TYR A 119 7.55 -3.54 1.57
CA TYR A 119 6.20 -4.11 1.51
C TYR A 119 5.39 -3.60 0.32
N PHE A 120 5.43 -2.30 0.05
CA PHE A 120 4.73 -1.69 -1.08
C PHE A 120 5.59 -1.61 -2.35
N GLY A 121 6.88 -1.93 -2.22
CA GLY A 121 7.89 -1.75 -3.26
C GLY A 121 8.35 -0.29 -3.37
N THR A 122 9.55 -0.11 -3.91
CA THR A 122 10.19 1.20 -4.07
C THR A 122 9.68 1.90 -5.34
N PRO A 123 9.26 3.19 -5.29
CA PRO A 123 8.94 3.94 -6.49
C PRO A 123 10.12 3.98 -7.46
N ARG A 124 9.84 3.81 -8.76
CA ARG A 124 10.89 3.92 -9.79
C ARG A 124 11.23 5.38 -9.99
N SER A 125 12.50 5.75 -9.80
CA SER A 125 12.98 7.09 -10.13
C SER A 125 12.78 7.35 -11.64
N PRO A 126 12.20 8.50 -12.04
CA PRO A 126 12.08 8.90 -13.44
C PRO A 126 13.42 9.03 -14.16
N LEU A 127 14.52 9.20 -13.41
CA LEU A 127 15.88 9.27 -13.95
C LEU A 127 16.53 7.90 -14.15
N SER A 128 15.84 6.81 -13.78
CA SER A 128 16.31 5.43 -13.96
C SER A 128 16.22 5.01 -15.43
N ASN A 129 17.20 5.44 -16.22
CA ASN A 129 17.36 5.03 -17.61
C ASN A 129 18.13 3.70 -17.69
N THR A 130 19.46 3.77 -17.53
CA THR A 130 20.36 2.62 -17.67
C THR A 130 20.69 1.93 -16.36
N HIS A 131 20.46 2.60 -15.23
CA HIS A 131 20.72 2.07 -13.88
C HIS A 131 19.48 2.27 -13.01
N GLU A 132 19.25 1.34 -12.07
CA GLU A 132 18.22 1.52 -11.07
C GLU A 132 18.67 2.55 -10.03
N LEU A 133 18.03 3.73 -10.07
CA LEU A 133 18.27 4.80 -9.12
C LEU A 133 17.17 4.79 -8.06
N LEU A 134 17.59 5.02 -6.82
CA LEU A 134 16.66 5.30 -5.74
C LEU A 134 15.94 6.63 -6.02
N PRO A 135 14.65 6.75 -5.71
CA PRO A 135 13.88 7.98 -5.93
C PRO A 135 14.11 9.07 -4.88
N GLY A 136 14.96 8.79 -3.86
CA GLY A 136 15.09 9.62 -2.68
C GLY A 136 13.86 9.55 -1.80
N GLY A 137 13.91 10.11 -0.60
CA GLY A 137 12.87 9.90 0.39
C GLY A 137 12.94 10.85 1.57
N SER A 138 11.98 10.74 2.50
CA SER A 138 10.97 9.69 2.55
C SER A 138 9.73 9.94 1.69
N SER A 139 9.53 11.13 1.11
CA SER A 139 8.35 11.43 0.26
C SER A 139 8.54 10.97 -1.20
N CYS A 140 9.06 9.75 -1.40
CA CYS A 140 9.44 9.20 -2.71
C CYS A 140 8.27 9.17 -3.69
N GLY A 141 7.13 8.60 -3.28
CA GLY A 141 5.95 8.49 -4.14
C GLY A 141 5.39 9.85 -4.55
N SER A 142 5.46 10.84 -3.65
CA SER A 142 5.00 12.21 -3.93
C SER A 142 5.83 12.85 -5.06
N ALA A 143 7.16 12.75 -5.00
CA ALA A 143 8.03 13.29 -6.03
C ALA A 143 7.88 12.54 -7.36
N VAL A 144 7.88 11.20 -7.33
CA VAL A 144 7.71 10.39 -8.54
C VAL A 144 6.35 10.63 -9.19
N ALA A 145 5.27 10.78 -8.43
CA ALA A 145 3.94 11.07 -8.98
C ALA A 145 3.90 12.40 -9.76
N VAL A 146 4.56 13.44 -9.26
CA VAL A 146 4.68 14.73 -9.96
C VAL A 146 5.57 14.60 -11.19
N ALA A 147 6.77 14.04 -11.02
CA ALA A 147 7.74 13.94 -12.11
C ALA A 147 7.28 13.03 -13.26
N SER A 148 6.40 12.06 -13.00
CA SER A 148 5.79 11.20 -14.02
C SER A 148 4.45 11.72 -14.56
N GLY A 149 4.01 12.92 -14.17
CA GLY A 149 2.76 13.53 -14.64
C GLY A 149 1.47 12.86 -14.12
N MET A 150 1.59 11.96 -13.13
CA MET A 150 0.45 11.28 -12.51
C MET A 150 -0.32 12.19 -11.54
N ALA A 151 0.33 13.23 -11.03
CA ALA A 151 -0.25 14.33 -10.27
C ALA A 151 0.36 15.65 -10.75
N ASP A 152 -0.36 16.76 -10.58
CA ASP A 152 0.15 18.10 -10.90
C ASP A 152 0.98 18.66 -9.73
N VAL A 153 0.57 18.33 -8.50
CA VAL A 153 1.26 18.67 -7.26
C VAL A 153 1.19 17.50 -6.27
N ALA A 154 2.04 17.52 -5.27
CA ALA A 154 1.99 16.53 -4.20
C ALA A 154 2.26 17.16 -2.83
N PHE A 155 1.60 16.61 -1.81
CA PHE A 155 1.94 16.90 -0.42
C PHE A 155 2.86 15.81 0.13
N GLY A 156 3.81 16.23 0.96
CA GLY A 156 4.78 15.38 1.64
C GLY A 156 5.07 15.89 3.05
N THR A 157 6.04 15.26 3.71
CA THR A 157 6.55 15.70 5.02
C THR A 157 8.07 15.83 4.95
N ASP A 158 8.63 16.83 5.62
CA ASP A 158 10.07 17.11 5.62
C ASP A 158 10.59 17.29 7.05
N THR A 159 11.10 16.22 7.64
CA THR A 159 11.75 16.26 8.96
C THR A 159 13.24 16.57 8.83
N ALA A 160 13.93 15.88 7.93
CA ALA A 160 15.38 16.00 7.71
C ALA A 160 15.74 16.03 6.21
N GLY A 161 14.85 16.58 5.37
CA GLY A 161 15.02 16.63 3.91
C GLY A 161 14.00 15.81 3.14
N SER A 162 12.97 15.26 3.80
CA SER A 162 12.09 14.27 3.17
C SER A 162 11.19 14.79 2.04
N ILE A 163 11.13 16.09 1.78
CA ILE A 163 10.59 16.66 0.53
C ILE A 163 11.74 17.08 -0.40
N ARG A 164 12.74 17.79 0.14
CA ARG A 164 13.86 18.34 -0.65
C ARG A 164 14.74 17.29 -1.32
N VAL A 165 15.03 16.19 -0.62
CA VAL A 165 15.82 15.05 -1.10
C VAL A 165 15.13 14.41 -2.32
N PRO A 166 13.91 13.84 -2.23
CA PRO A 166 13.29 13.22 -3.40
C PRO A 166 12.94 14.20 -4.52
N ALA A 167 12.84 15.51 -4.26
CA ALA A 167 12.66 16.50 -5.32
C ALA A 167 13.92 16.74 -6.17
N ALA A 168 15.11 16.41 -5.63
CA ALA A 168 16.40 16.60 -6.29
C ALA A 168 17.02 15.30 -6.84
N TRP A 169 16.40 14.14 -6.57
CA TRP A 169 16.93 12.80 -6.87
C TRP A 169 16.42 12.23 -8.20
#